data_AF-A0A1V2NVI2-F1
#
_entry.id   AF-A0A1V2NVI2-F1
#
_cell.length_a   1.000
_cell.length_b   1.000
_cell.length_c   1.000
_cell.angle_alpha   90.00
_cell.angle_beta   90.00
_cell.angle_gamma   90.00
#
_symmetry.space_group_name_H-M   'P 1'
#
loop_
_entity.id
_entity.type
_entity.pdbx_description
1 polymer ?
#
loop_
_entity_poly.entity_id
_entity_poly.type
_entity_poly.pdbx_seq_one_letter_code
_entity_poly.pdbx_strand_id
1 'polypeptide(L)'
;MRADRAILFKLATNERFEQLVKALPGGEQGAYRAASRYVAGRTRDEALSRAAQALSQGHGVSIDLFGELSTSTTEARRVADDYLELVERLPAPPADVWLSVDLSHFALDVDPTGAADLLAEIAAALPPGRRIQVGAEDATRTDKVLGCVRDVAARGLADRLGATLQANLLRSPADADTLIEAGVHIRLVKGAYVEPRGAHPYGEPTDVAFLRLAHQLAAAGTPWSLATHDGRLREAVLLSTGQVSVEQLLGVRPEALDDLHTRGVPTRVYLPYGPDWFRYWLRRIAESRGA
;
A
#
# COMPACT_ATOMS: atom_id res chain seq x y z
N MET A 1 -22.83 8.71 -8.71
CA MET A 1 -21.41 8.29 -8.73
C MET A 1 -20.49 9.12 -7.83
N ARG A 2 -20.21 10.42 -8.09
CA ARG A 2 -19.34 11.22 -7.19
C ARG A 2 -19.93 11.43 -5.78
N ALA A 3 -21.24 11.65 -5.68
CA ALA A 3 -21.94 11.83 -4.40
C ALA A 3 -21.90 10.56 -3.53
N ASP A 4 -22.14 9.39 -4.12
CA ASP A 4 -22.17 8.11 -3.40
C ASP A 4 -20.79 7.73 -2.84
N ARG A 5 -19.71 7.98 -3.60
CA ARG A 5 -18.33 7.78 -3.15
C ARG A 5 -18.00 8.71 -1.98
N ALA A 6 -18.35 9.99 -2.07
CA ALA A 6 -18.11 10.95 -0.99
C ALA A 6 -18.88 10.61 0.29
N ILE A 7 -20.11 10.09 0.17
CA ILE A 7 -20.91 9.62 1.31
C ILE A 7 -20.28 8.37 1.94
N LEU A 8 -19.86 7.39 1.14
CA LEU A 8 -19.19 6.19 1.66
C LEU A 8 -17.85 6.51 2.32
N PHE A 9 -17.06 7.42 1.76
CA PHE A 9 -15.85 7.92 2.41
C PHE A 9 -16.16 8.61 3.75
N LYS A 10 -17.19 9.46 3.81
CA LYS A 10 -17.63 10.09 5.07
C LYS A 10 -18.12 9.08 6.10
N LEU A 11 -18.75 7.99 5.67
CA LEU A 11 -19.15 6.90 6.57
C LEU A 11 -17.96 6.08 7.04
N ALA A 12 -16.97 5.85 6.16
CA ALA A 12 -15.73 5.14 6.49
C ALA A 12 -14.89 5.86 7.56
N THR A 13 -15.00 7.19 7.64
CA THR A 13 -14.30 8.03 8.63
C THR A 13 -15.20 8.43 9.81
N ASN A 14 -16.37 7.80 10.00
CA ASN A 14 -17.31 8.17 11.06
C ASN A 14 -17.36 7.14 12.19
N GLU A 15 -16.69 7.47 13.30
CA GLU A 15 -16.60 6.59 14.47
C GLU A 15 -17.95 6.26 15.09
N ARG A 16 -18.91 7.20 15.06
CA ARG A 16 -20.26 6.99 15.62
C ARG A 16 -21.05 5.98 14.78
N PHE A 17 -20.85 6.00 13.47
CA PHE A 17 -21.47 5.02 12.58
C PHE A 17 -20.89 3.62 12.82
N GLU A 18 -19.57 3.52 12.92
CA GLU A 18 -18.89 2.27 13.26
C GLU A 18 -19.36 1.71 14.61
N GLN A 19 -19.37 2.53 15.67
CA GLN A 19 -19.85 2.15 17.00
C GLN A 19 -21.31 1.69 16.95
N LEU A 20 -22.17 2.37 16.20
CA LEU A 20 -23.57 1.97 16.03
C LEU A 20 -23.68 0.60 15.36
N VAL A 21 -22.94 0.35 14.28
CA VAL A 21 -22.95 -0.96 13.60
C VAL A 21 -22.44 -2.06 14.51
N LYS A 22 -21.35 -1.81 15.25
CA LYS A 22 -20.77 -2.78 16.18
C LYS A 22 -21.66 -3.06 17.39
N ALA A 23 -22.43 -2.07 17.86
CA ALA A 23 -23.33 -2.20 19.00
C ALA A 23 -24.64 -2.97 18.70
N LEU A 24 -25.04 -3.12 17.44
CA LEU A 24 -26.21 -3.91 17.07
C LEU A 24 -25.98 -5.41 17.34
N PRO A 25 -26.96 -6.17 17.85
CA PRO A 25 -26.82 -7.61 18.06
C PRO A 25 -26.40 -8.34 16.77
N GLY A 26 -25.20 -8.92 16.78
CA GLY A 26 -24.62 -9.61 15.62
C GLY A 26 -24.10 -8.68 14.51
N GLY A 27 -24.17 -7.36 14.69
CA GLY A 27 -23.76 -6.36 13.70
C GLY A 27 -22.26 -6.42 13.39
N GLU A 28 -21.42 -6.46 14.42
CA GLU A 28 -19.97 -6.62 14.26
C GLU A 28 -19.61 -7.93 13.54
N GLN A 29 -20.23 -9.06 13.95
CA GLN A 29 -19.99 -10.36 13.34
C GLN A 29 -20.40 -10.38 11.86
N GLY A 30 -21.55 -9.77 11.53
CA GLY A 30 -22.06 -9.66 10.17
C GLY A 30 -21.17 -8.78 9.29
N ALA A 31 -20.76 -7.62 9.80
CA ALA A 31 -19.83 -6.73 9.11
C ALA A 31 -18.48 -7.40 8.89
N TYR A 32 -17.94 -8.08 9.90
CA TYR A 32 -16.66 -8.78 9.78
C TYR A 32 -16.72 -9.92 8.76
N ARG A 33 -17.81 -10.69 8.69
CA ARG A 33 -17.98 -11.72 7.64
C ARG A 33 -17.97 -11.12 6.23
N ALA A 34 -18.48 -9.90 6.05
CA ALA A 34 -18.42 -9.22 4.77
C ALA A 34 -17.03 -8.62 4.48
N ALA A 35 -16.32 -8.19 5.54
CA ALA A 35 -14.98 -7.62 5.45
C ALA A 35 -13.86 -8.65 5.34
N SER A 36 -14.04 -9.86 5.87
CA SER A 36 -12.98 -10.88 6.03
C SER A 36 -12.42 -11.40 4.71
N ARG A 37 -13.10 -11.14 3.59
CA ARG A 37 -12.56 -11.37 2.24
C ARG A 37 -11.43 -10.40 1.89
N TYR A 38 -11.45 -9.19 2.44
CA TYR A 38 -10.58 -8.07 2.07
C TYR A 38 -9.57 -7.69 3.17
N VAL A 39 -9.67 -8.29 4.35
CA VAL A 39 -8.80 -8.04 5.50
C VAL A 39 -8.15 -9.34 5.94
N ALA A 40 -6.85 -9.30 6.21
CA ALA A 40 -6.05 -10.47 6.59
C ALA A 40 -6.28 -10.92 8.04
N GLY A 41 -6.87 -10.07 8.87
CA GLY A 41 -7.18 -10.35 10.26
C GLY A 41 -7.42 -9.08 11.07
N ARG A 42 -7.84 -9.27 12.31
CA ARG A 42 -7.92 -8.23 13.34
C ARG A 42 -6.66 -8.20 14.20
N THR A 43 -5.90 -9.30 14.19
CA THR A 43 -4.68 -9.46 14.98
C THR A 43 -3.50 -9.81 14.07
N ARG A 44 -2.30 -9.59 14.60
CA ARG A 44 -1.04 -9.96 13.94
C ARG A 44 -0.98 -11.45 13.60
N ASP A 45 -1.48 -12.31 14.50
CA ASP A 45 -1.48 -13.76 14.31
C ASP A 45 -2.36 -14.20 13.14
N GLU A 46 -3.57 -13.62 13.05
CA GLU A 46 -4.48 -13.86 11.92
C GLU A 46 -3.81 -13.42 10.60
N ALA A 47 -3.16 -12.25 10.60
CA ALA A 47 -2.45 -11.73 9.43
C ALA A 47 -1.26 -12.61 9.01
N LEU A 48 -0.45 -13.08 9.96
CA LEU A 48 0.67 -14.00 9.70
C LEU A 48 0.19 -15.35 9.18
N SER A 49 -0.91 -15.88 9.71
CA SER A 49 -1.54 -17.09 9.17
C SER A 49 -2.00 -16.89 7.72
N ARG A 50 -2.58 -15.71 7.41
CA ARG A 50 -3.00 -15.38 6.04
C ARG A 50 -1.82 -15.19 5.11
N ALA A 51 -0.74 -14.59 5.60
CA ALA A 51 0.52 -14.44 4.87
C ALA A 51 1.12 -15.81 4.53
N ALA A 52 1.18 -16.73 5.48
CA ALA A 52 1.67 -18.09 5.25
C ALA A 52 0.85 -18.82 4.18
N GLN A 53 -0.48 -18.63 4.16
CA GLN A 53 -1.33 -19.18 3.11
C GLN A 53 -0.97 -18.63 1.72
N ALA A 54 -0.87 -17.30 1.57
CA ALA A 54 -0.54 -16.68 0.29
C ALA A 54 0.85 -17.09 -0.21
N LEU A 55 1.84 -17.17 0.69
CA LEU A 55 3.18 -17.67 0.39
C LEU A 55 3.15 -19.12 -0.08
N SER A 56 2.36 -20.00 0.56
CA SER A 56 2.22 -21.41 0.14
C SER A 56 1.57 -21.57 -1.24
N GLN A 57 0.84 -20.55 -1.69
CA GLN A 57 0.22 -20.47 -3.02
C GLN A 57 1.16 -19.86 -4.07
N GLY A 58 2.37 -19.47 -3.69
CA GLY A 58 3.38 -18.91 -4.60
C GLY A 58 3.32 -17.39 -4.77
N HIS A 59 2.56 -16.69 -3.93
CA HIS A 59 2.49 -15.22 -3.94
C HIS A 59 3.35 -14.62 -2.83
N GLY A 60 4.12 -13.60 -3.15
CA GLY A 60 4.69 -12.71 -2.13
C GLY A 60 3.59 -11.97 -1.38
N VAL A 61 3.94 -11.34 -0.26
CA VAL A 61 2.98 -10.56 0.54
C VAL A 61 3.53 -9.19 0.92
N SER A 62 2.62 -8.24 1.14
CA SER A 62 2.89 -6.90 1.69
C SER A 62 1.95 -6.69 2.88
N ILE A 63 2.45 -6.90 4.10
CA ILE A 63 1.64 -6.86 5.32
C ILE A 63 1.52 -5.42 5.82
N ASP A 64 0.31 -4.98 6.10
CA ASP A 64 -0.01 -3.62 6.52
C ASP A 64 -0.78 -3.63 7.84
N LEU A 65 -0.21 -3.04 8.89
CA LEU A 65 -0.96 -2.72 10.11
C LEU A 65 -1.77 -1.45 9.81
N PHE A 66 -3.02 -1.67 9.42
CA PHE A 66 -3.92 -0.58 9.09
C PHE A 66 -4.28 0.19 10.36
N GLY A 67 -4.18 1.51 10.28
CA GLY A 67 -4.40 2.43 11.39
C GLY A 67 -4.85 3.80 10.89
N GLU A 68 -4.74 4.78 11.78
CA GLU A 68 -5.15 6.16 11.53
C GLU A 68 -3.97 7.13 11.52
N LEU A 69 -4.23 8.34 11.02
CA LEU A 69 -3.32 9.46 11.13
C LEU A 69 -2.96 9.66 12.61
N SER A 70 -1.68 9.46 12.93
CA SER A 70 -1.16 9.71 14.26
C SER A 70 -1.00 11.20 14.49
N THR A 71 -1.51 11.69 15.61
CA THR A 71 -1.47 13.12 15.97
C THR A 71 -0.45 13.43 17.06
N SER A 72 0.30 12.43 17.52
CA SER A 72 1.34 12.60 18.54
C SER A 72 2.52 11.68 18.30
N THR A 73 3.72 12.13 18.68
CA THR A 73 4.94 11.32 18.59
C THR A 73 4.89 10.07 19.48
N THR A 74 4.12 10.11 20.57
CA THR A 74 3.90 8.93 21.44
C THR A 74 3.10 7.85 20.74
N GLU A 75 2.03 8.22 20.02
CA GLU A 75 1.26 7.29 19.21
C GLU A 75 2.09 6.74 18.06
N ALA A 76 2.84 7.60 17.35
CA ALA A 76 3.77 7.17 16.30
C ALA A 76 4.78 6.13 16.77
N ARG A 77 5.39 6.32 17.96
CA ARG A 77 6.30 5.35 18.59
C ARG A 77 5.62 4.00 18.81
N ARG A 78 4.39 3.98 19.33
CA ARG A 78 3.64 2.72 19.55
C ARG A 78 3.40 1.97 18.25
N VAL A 79 3.03 2.68 17.18
CA VAL A 79 2.85 2.04 15.86
C VAL A 79 4.18 1.48 15.36
N ALA A 80 5.30 2.19 15.55
CA ALA A 80 6.62 1.66 15.19
C ALA A 80 7.00 0.42 16.01
N ASP A 81 6.71 0.40 17.32
CA ASP A 81 6.89 -0.78 18.18
C ASP A 81 6.10 -1.99 17.64
N ASP A 82 4.84 -1.80 17.25
CA ASP A 82 4.03 -2.86 16.65
C ASP A 82 4.63 -3.42 15.35
N TYR A 83 5.24 -2.56 14.52
CA TYR A 83 5.96 -2.99 13.33
C TYR A 83 7.24 -3.74 13.65
N LEU A 84 8.01 -3.31 14.67
CA LEU A 84 9.22 -4.02 15.11
C LEU A 84 8.89 -5.41 15.65
N GLU A 85 7.85 -5.52 16.48
CA GLU A 85 7.38 -6.83 16.94
C GLU A 85 6.84 -7.69 15.78
N LEU A 86 6.29 -7.08 14.72
CA LEU A 86 5.94 -7.81 13.50
C LEU A 86 7.19 -8.32 12.77
N VAL A 87 8.23 -7.49 12.64
CA VAL A 87 9.51 -7.86 11.99
C VAL A 87 10.09 -9.13 12.63
N GLU A 88 10.09 -9.22 13.95
CA GLU A 88 10.59 -10.38 14.70
C GLU A 88 9.85 -11.68 14.40
N ARG A 89 8.59 -11.58 13.95
CA ARG A 89 7.69 -12.72 13.72
C ARG A 89 7.51 -13.07 12.25
N LEU A 90 8.12 -12.31 11.34
CA LEU A 90 8.03 -12.56 9.91
C LEU A 90 8.74 -13.87 9.52
N PRO A 91 8.14 -14.70 8.64
CA PRO A 91 8.75 -15.95 8.16
C PRO A 91 10.15 -15.73 7.57
N ALA A 92 11.17 -16.46 8.04
CA ALA A 92 12.57 -16.25 7.62
C ALA A 92 12.77 -16.29 6.09
N PRO A 93 13.79 -15.60 5.54
CA PRO A 93 14.17 -15.73 4.14
C PRO A 93 14.36 -17.20 3.72
N PRO A 94 14.02 -17.59 2.48
CA PRO A 94 13.72 -16.73 1.32
C PRO A 94 12.24 -16.32 1.18
N ALA A 95 11.42 -16.42 2.23
CA ALA A 95 10.01 -15.99 2.15
C ALA A 95 9.88 -14.52 1.72
N ASP A 96 9.05 -14.29 0.70
CA ASP A 96 8.89 -12.98 0.06
C ASP A 96 7.85 -12.12 0.80
N VAL A 97 8.31 -11.46 1.86
CA VAL A 97 7.46 -10.69 2.78
C VAL A 97 7.95 -9.26 2.89
N TRP A 98 7.08 -8.31 2.52
CA TRP A 98 7.27 -6.88 2.72
C TRP A 98 6.34 -6.36 3.80
N LEU A 99 6.70 -5.20 4.35
CA LEU A 99 5.79 -4.38 5.14
C LEU A 99 5.25 -3.26 4.24
N SER A 100 4.00 -2.86 4.43
CA SER A 100 3.49 -1.58 3.91
C SER A 100 3.26 -0.64 5.09
N VAL A 101 3.55 0.64 4.90
CA VAL A 101 3.30 1.67 5.93
C VAL A 101 2.79 2.94 5.26
N ASP A 102 1.90 3.66 5.94
CA ASP A 102 1.57 5.06 5.61
C ASP A 102 2.25 5.96 6.67
N LEU A 103 3.01 6.96 6.24
CA LEU A 103 3.84 7.78 7.13
C LEU A 103 3.01 8.71 8.03
N SER A 104 1.77 9.01 7.66
CA SER A 104 0.81 9.61 8.58
C SER A 104 0.63 8.85 9.88
N HIS A 105 0.81 7.52 9.90
CA HIS A 105 0.75 6.73 11.13
C HIS A 105 2.00 6.96 12.02
N PHE A 106 3.06 7.54 11.46
CA PHE A 106 4.28 7.95 12.17
C PHE A 106 4.31 9.45 12.47
N ALA A 107 3.14 10.09 12.55
CA ALA A 107 2.99 11.52 12.87
C ALA A 107 3.75 12.45 11.91
N LEU A 108 3.84 12.10 10.63
CA LEU A 108 4.53 12.88 9.58
C LEU A 108 4.12 14.36 9.54
N ASP A 109 2.87 14.68 9.86
CA ASP A 109 2.40 16.07 9.86
C ASP A 109 2.85 16.88 11.07
N VAL A 110 3.23 16.20 12.16
CA VAL A 110 3.66 16.81 13.44
C VAL A 110 5.18 16.85 13.53
N ASP A 111 5.84 15.74 13.22
CA ASP A 111 7.30 15.58 13.34
C ASP A 111 7.85 14.78 12.15
N PRO A 112 8.09 15.44 10.99
CA PRO A 112 8.63 14.76 9.80
C PRO A 112 9.98 14.09 10.03
N THR A 113 10.85 14.68 10.87
CA THR A 113 12.16 14.11 11.18
C THR A 113 12.00 12.86 12.04
N GLY A 114 11.16 12.92 13.08
CA GLY A 114 10.83 11.75 13.90
C GLY A 114 10.20 10.62 13.07
N ALA A 115 9.33 10.95 12.11
CA ALA A 115 8.76 9.95 11.19
C ALA A 115 9.85 9.24 10.35
N ALA A 116 10.87 9.97 9.90
CA ALA A 116 12.02 9.40 9.19
C ALA A 116 12.89 8.53 10.10
N ASP A 117 13.09 8.93 11.35
CA ASP A 117 13.83 8.14 12.34
C ASP A 117 13.13 6.80 12.64
N LEU A 118 11.80 6.82 12.82
CA LEU A 118 11.00 5.60 13.01
C LEU A 118 11.03 4.69 11.77
N LEU A 119 10.90 5.26 10.56
CA LEU A 119 11.01 4.51 9.32
C LEU A 119 12.40 3.84 9.19
N ALA A 120 13.47 4.58 9.51
CA ALA A 120 14.84 4.08 9.48
C ALA A 120 15.06 2.92 10.46
N GLU A 121 14.51 3.04 11.67
CA GLU A 121 14.59 2.00 12.71
C GLU A 121 13.95 0.68 12.24
N ILE A 122 12.72 0.75 11.73
CA ILE A 122 12.03 -0.45 11.21
C ILE A 122 12.76 -1.01 9.99
N ALA A 123 13.27 -0.15 9.10
CA ALA A 123 13.99 -0.58 7.91
C ALA A 123 15.31 -1.29 8.26
N ALA A 124 16.02 -0.81 9.28
CA ALA A 124 17.25 -1.42 9.79
C ALA A 124 17.01 -2.78 10.46
N ALA A 125 15.83 -2.99 11.05
CA ALA A 125 15.45 -4.27 11.65
C ALA A 125 15.13 -5.36 10.59
N LEU A 126 14.85 -4.98 9.33
CA LEU A 126 14.54 -5.92 8.27
C LEU A 126 15.80 -6.62 7.71
N PRO A 127 15.77 -7.96 7.55
CA PRO A 127 16.86 -8.69 6.92
C PRO A 127 17.01 -8.33 5.42
N PRO A 128 18.20 -8.57 4.84
CA PRO A 128 18.44 -8.50 3.39
C PRO A 128 17.34 -9.13 2.54
N GLY A 129 16.93 -8.41 1.49
CA GLY A 129 15.89 -8.84 0.54
C GLY A 129 14.46 -8.48 0.93
N ARG A 130 14.21 -8.05 2.17
CA ARG A 130 12.91 -7.47 2.57
C ARG A 130 12.90 -5.96 2.41
N ARG A 131 11.71 -5.38 2.39
CA ARG A 131 11.54 -3.93 2.35
C ARG A 131 10.28 -3.45 3.07
N ILE A 132 10.30 -2.18 3.42
CA ILE A 132 9.13 -1.37 3.77
C ILE A 132 8.70 -0.63 2.53
N GLN A 133 7.50 -0.90 2.05
CA GLN A 133 6.88 -0.19 0.95
C GLN A 133 6.02 0.94 1.51
N VAL A 134 6.54 2.16 1.43
CA VAL A 134 5.86 3.37 1.88
C VAL A 134 4.72 3.71 0.92
N GLY A 135 3.52 3.81 1.46
CA GLY A 135 2.29 4.15 0.75
C GLY A 135 2.29 5.61 0.30
N ALA A 136 1.59 5.86 -0.79
CA ALA A 136 1.34 7.21 -1.26
C ALA A 136 0.04 7.70 -0.66
N GLU A 137 0.09 8.89 -0.07
CA GLU A 137 -1.05 9.53 0.58
C GLU A 137 -1.69 10.58 -0.35
N ASP A 138 -2.50 11.48 0.19
CA ASP A 138 -3.04 12.59 -0.62
C ASP A 138 -1.92 13.55 -1.08
N ALA A 139 -2.20 14.30 -2.14
CA ALA A 139 -1.19 15.12 -2.81
C ALA A 139 -0.50 16.14 -1.87
N THR A 140 -1.15 16.57 -0.78
CA THR A 140 -0.58 17.54 0.16
C THR A 140 0.55 16.96 1.01
N ARG A 141 0.62 15.63 1.16
CA ARG A 141 1.70 14.94 1.88
C ARG A 141 2.81 14.44 0.98
N THR A 142 2.65 14.45 -0.34
CA THR A 142 3.62 13.89 -1.30
C THR A 142 5.06 14.32 -1.02
N ASP A 143 5.30 15.62 -0.85
CA ASP A 143 6.67 16.13 -0.61
C ASP A 143 7.26 15.63 0.72
N LYS A 144 6.44 15.55 1.78
CA LYS A 144 6.87 15.04 3.08
C LYS A 144 7.16 13.54 3.02
N VAL A 145 6.29 12.77 2.36
CA VAL A 145 6.42 11.32 2.22
C VAL A 145 7.68 10.96 1.41
N LEU A 146 7.83 11.54 0.21
CA LEU A 146 8.97 11.27 -0.65
C LEU A 146 10.27 11.84 -0.04
N GLY A 147 10.20 12.98 0.65
CA GLY A 147 11.32 13.54 1.41
C GLY A 147 11.82 12.59 2.50
N CYS A 148 10.90 12.01 3.29
CA CYS A 148 11.21 11.01 4.31
C CYS A 148 11.86 9.76 3.70
N VAL A 149 11.29 9.20 2.63
CA VAL A 149 11.89 8.04 1.93
C VAL A 149 13.31 8.34 1.47
N ARG A 150 13.56 9.52 0.88
CA ARG A 150 14.88 9.90 0.38
C ARG A 150 15.89 10.12 1.50
N ASP A 151 15.48 10.72 2.60
CA ASP A 151 16.33 10.86 3.78
C ASP A 151 16.76 9.48 4.29
N VAL A 152 15.82 8.57 4.54
CA VAL A 152 16.15 7.22 5.01
C VAL A 152 16.96 6.43 3.99
N ALA A 153 16.70 6.57 2.69
CA ALA A 153 17.52 5.97 1.64
C ALA A 153 18.97 6.48 1.69
N ALA A 154 19.17 7.79 1.88
CA ALA A 154 20.50 8.42 2.00
C ALA A 154 21.27 7.98 3.25
N ARG A 155 20.59 7.45 4.27
CA ARG A 155 21.20 6.80 5.45
C ARG A 155 21.73 5.38 5.16
N GLY A 156 21.70 4.93 3.90
CA GLY A 156 22.22 3.63 3.47
C GLY A 156 21.19 2.49 3.53
N LEU A 157 19.90 2.81 3.65
CA LEU A 157 18.80 1.85 3.77
C LEU A 157 17.94 1.73 2.51
N ALA A 158 18.40 2.25 1.37
CA ALA A 158 17.64 2.25 0.11
C ALA A 158 17.16 0.85 -0.32
N ASP A 159 17.98 -0.19 -0.09
CA ASP A 159 17.65 -1.59 -0.41
C ASP A 159 16.60 -2.22 0.52
N ARG A 160 16.20 -1.51 1.58
CA ARG A 160 15.12 -1.85 2.51
C ARG A 160 13.87 -1.00 2.30
N LEU A 161 13.85 -0.12 1.31
CA LEU A 161 12.75 0.81 1.08
C LEU A 161 12.11 0.62 -0.28
N GLY A 162 10.82 0.93 -0.32
CA GLY A 162 10.12 1.27 -1.54
C GLY A 162 9.22 2.49 -1.34
N ALA A 163 9.01 3.24 -2.41
CA ALA A 163 8.06 4.34 -2.48
C ALA A 163 6.92 4.01 -3.44
N THR A 164 5.72 4.47 -3.13
CA THR A 164 4.56 4.32 -4.01
C THR A 164 4.42 5.57 -4.88
N LEU A 165 4.34 5.39 -6.19
CA LEU A 165 4.21 6.47 -7.17
C LEU A 165 2.80 6.48 -7.77
N GLN A 166 2.10 7.61 -7.68
CA GLN A 166 0.72 7.76 -8.12
C GLN A 166 0.62 8.33 -9.54
N ALA A 167 0.27 7.50 -10.52
CA ALA A 167 0.22 7.91 -11.92
C ALA A 167 -0.77 9.03 -12.24
N ASN A 168 -1.77 9.29 -11.38
CA ASN A 168 -2.69 10.39 -11.59
C ASN A 168 -2.06 11.76 -11.34
N LEU A 169 -0.96 11.91 -10.60
CA LEU A 169 -0.40 13.24 -10.31
C LEU A 169 0.45 13.77 -11.47
N LEU A 170 0.26 15.04 -11.83
CA LEU A 170 1.02 15.68 -12.92
C LEU A 170 2.53 15.76 -12.63
N ARG A 171 2.89 15.77 -11.34
CA ARG A 171 4.28 15.81 -10.85
C ARG A 171 5.01 14.46 -10.94
N SER A 172 4.29 13.36 -11.09
CA SER A 172 4.87 12.01 -10.96
C SER A 172 6.00 11.66 -11.92
N PRO A 173 6.10 12.19 -13.15
CA PRO A 173 7.28 11.96 -13.98
C PRO A 173 8.58 12.44 -13.33
N ALA A 174 8.57 13.62 -12.68
CA ALA A 174 9.73 14.17 -11.99
C ALA A 174 10.00 13.47 -10.65
N ASP A 175 8.94 13.08 -9.93
CA ASP A 175 9.09 12.29 -8.70
C ASP A 175 9.66 10.90 -9.01
N ALA A 176 9.31 10.30 -10.16
CA ALA A 176 9.88 9.04 -10.62
C ALA A 176 11.39 9.13 -10.80
N ASP A 177 11.88 10.19 -11.49
CA ASP A 177 13.32 10.42 -11.67
C ASP A 177 14.02 10.56 -10.30
N THR A 178 13.42 11.31 -9.39
CA THR A 178 13.95 11.50 -8.03
C THR A 178 14.04 10.19 -7.24
N LEU A 179 13.04 9.30 -7.38
CA LEU A 179 13.02 8.00 -6.71
C LEU A 179 13.98 6.99 -7.36
N ILE A 180 14.14 7.05 -8.68
CA ILE A 180 15.16 6.28 -9.41
C ILE A 180 16.55 6.65 -8.91
N GLU A 181 16.85 7.95 -8.80
CA GLU A 181 18.13 8.45 -8.26
C GLU A 181 18.37 8.02 -6.81
N ALA A 182 17.30 7.94 -6.00
CA ALA A 182 17.38 7.47 -4.62
C ALA A 182 17.64 5.96 -4.50
N GLY A 183 17.53 5.19 -5.59
CA GLY A 183 17.80 3.76 -5.62
C GLY A 183 16.79 2.91 -4.84
N VAL A 184 15.61 3.44 -4.54
CA VAL A 184 14.55 2.71 -3.82
C VAL A 184 13.68 1.92 -4.80
N HIS A 185 12.99 0.90 -4.30
CA HIS A 185 11.98 0.20 -5.08
C HIS A 185 10.77 1.12 -5.37
N ILE A 186 10.18 1.05 -6.55
CA ILE A 186 9.02 1.88 -6.91
C ILE A 186 7.78 1.02 -7.15
N ARG A 187 6.74 1.20 -6.34
CA ARG A 187 5.40 0.62 -6.60
C ARG A 187 4.58 1.62 -7.40
N LEU A 188 4.28 1.31 -8.65
CA LEU A 188 3.43 2.15 -9.50
C LEU A 188 1.94 1.83 -9.27
N VAL A 189 1.16 2.87 -8.94
CA VAL A 189 -0.30 2.79 -8.75
C VAL A 189 -1.02 3.83 -9.62
N LYS A 190 -2.33 3.65 -9.83
CA LYS A 190 -3.17 4.67 -10.47
C LYS A 190 -3.36 5.94 -9.59
N GLY A 191 -3.30 5.77 -8.28
CA GLY A 191 -3.67 6.77 -7.27
C GLY A 191 -5.09 6.55 -6.75
N ALA A 192 -5.29 6.61 -5.42
CA ALA A 192 -6.56 6.32 -4.76
C ALA A 192 -7.33 7.57 -4.30
N TYR A 193 -6.63 8.69 -4.11
CA TYR A 193 -7.16 9.94 -3.57
C TYR A 193 -7.84 10.79 -4.65
N VAL A 194 -8.89 11.50 -4.26
CA VAL A 194 -9.60 12.43 -5.15
C VAL A 194 -8.95 13.80 -5.02
N GLU A 195 -8.07 14.12 -5.95
CA GLU A 195 -7.33 15.39 -5.94
C GLU A 195 -8.11 16.51 -6.63
N PRO A 196 -8.25 17.70 -6.01
CA PRO A 196 -8.98 18.81 -6.60
C PRO A 196 -8.19 19.49 -7.74
N ARG A 197 -6.85 19.42 -7.72
CA ARG A 197 -5.93 20.04 -8.67
C ARG A 197 -4.65 19.21 -8.77
N GLY A 198 -3.85 19.44 -9.80
CA GLY A 198 -2.54 18.78 -9.93
C GLY A 198 -2.60 17.30 -10.29
N ALA A 199 -3.77 16.81 -10.70
CA ALA A 199 -3.97 15.42 -11.10
C ALA A 199 -4.73 15.31 -12.43
N HIS A 200 -4.39 14.28 -13.21
CA HIS A 200 -5.15 13.82 -14.35
C HIS A 200 -6.55 13.36 -13.93
N PRO A 201 -7.59 13.66 -14.73
CA PRO A 201 -8.90 13.04 -14.54
C PRO A 201 -8.83 11.51 -14.70
N TYR A 202 -9.50 10.79 -13.79
CA TYR A 202 -9.64 9.33 -13.90
C TYR A 202 -10.30 8.93 -15.22
N GLY A 203 -9.77 7.87 -15.83
CA GLY A 203 -10.12 7.39 -17.16
C GLY A 203 -8.88 7.42 -18.05
N GLU A 204 -9.09 7.65 -19.34
CA GLU A 204 -8.02 7.66 -20.35
C GLU A 204 -6.81 8.55 -19.97
N PRO A 205 -6.97 9.78 -19.44
CA PRO A 205 -5.80 10.61 -19.10
C PRO A 205 -4.88 9.97 -18.06
N THR A 206 -5.45 9.44 -16.96
CA THR A 206 -4.66 8.72 -15.94
C THR A 206 -4.12 7.40 -16.47
N ASP A 207 -4.86 6.69 -17.32
CA ASP A 207 -4.42 5.42 -17.90
C ASP A 207 -3.20 5.61 -18.81
N VAL A 208 -3.21 6.66 -19.64
CA VAL A 208 -2.06 7.04 -20.47
C VAL A 208 -0.87 7.44 -19.60
N ALA A 209 -1.08 8.21 -18.53
CA ALA A 209 -0.03 8.59 -17.60
C ALA A 209 0.60 7.37 -16.91
N PHE A 210 -0.24 6.41 -16.49
CA PHE A 210 0.20 5.14 -15.90
C PHE A 210 1.07 4.33 -16.87
N LEU A 211 0.66 4.19 -18.12
CA LEU A 211 1.46 3.50 -19.13
C LEU A 211 2.79 4.22 -19.38
N ARG A 212 2.81 5.54 -19.48
CA ARG A 212 4.05 6.31 -19.66
C ARG A 212 5.03 6.11 -18.52
N LEU A 213 4.56 6.19 -17.27
CA LEU A 213 5.39 5.96 -16.09
C LEU A 213 5.89 4.52 -16.01
N ALA A 214 5.07 3.52 -16.36
CA ALA A 214 5.52 2.12 -16.41
C ALA A 214 6.69 1.94 -17.39
N HIS A 215 6.62 2.56 -18.57
CA HIS A 215 7.72 2.51 -19.54
C HIS A 215 8.96 3.28 -19.07
N GLN A 216 8.79 4.42 -18.40
CA GLN A 216 9.90 5.17 -17.80
C GLN A 216 10.64 4.32 -16.76
N LEU A 217 9.89 3.70 -15.84
CA LEU A 217 10.47 2.83 -14.79
C LEU A 217 11.16 1.60 -15.38
N ALA A 218 10.54 0.96 -16.36
CA ALA A 218 11.13 -0.17 -17.06
C ALA A 218 12.43 0.19 -17.79
N ALA A 219 12.45 1.34 -18.50
CA ALA A 219 13.63 1.81 -19.22
C ALA A 219 14.78 2.22 -18.28
N ALA A 220 14.46 2.71 -17.08
CA ALA A 220 15.46 3.06 -16.06
C ALA A 220 16.17 1.84 -15.44
N GLY A 221 15.57 0.63 -15.54
CA GLY A 221 16.13 -0.58 -14.95
C GLY A 221 16.15 -0.62 -13.42
N THR A 222 15.48 0.34 -12.76
CA THR A 222 15.31 0.35 -11.30
C THR A 222 14.38 -0.79 -10.86
N PRO A 223 14.49 -1.36 -9.65
CA PRO A 223 13.48 -2.28 -9.14
C PRO A 223 12.12 -1.61 -9.00
N TRP A 224 11.08 -2.18 -9.62
CA TRP A 224 9.73 -1.65 -9.52
C TRP A 224 8.66 -2.76 -9.55
N SER A 225 7.44 -2.40 -9.17
CA SER A 225 6.29 -3.28 -9.19
C SER A 225 5.05 -2.55 -9.73
N LEU A 226 4.12 -3.37 -10.24
CA LEU A 226 2.90 -2.91 -10.89
C LEU A 226 1.69 -3.23 -10.00
N ALA A 227 1.16 -2.23 -9.31
CA ALA A 227 0.02 -2.38 -8.42
C ALA A 227 -1.29 -1.94 -9.10
N THR A 228 -2.00 -2.89 -9.73
CA THR A 228 -3.27 -2.63 -10.42
C THR A 228 -4.18 -3.87 -10.52
N HIS A 229 -5.50 -3.63 -10.46
CA HIS A 229 -6.52 -4.63 -10.78
C HIS A 229 -7.06 -4.49 -12.21
N ASP A 230 -6.66 -3.44 -12.92
CA ASP A 230 -7.02 -3.25 -14.32
C ASP A 230 -6.20 -4.21 -15.19
N GLY A 231 -6.88 -5.27 -15.65
CA GLY A 231 -6.26 -6.26 -16.52
C GLY A 231 -5.77 -5.70 -17.84
N ARG A 232 -6.42 -4.67 -18.40
CA ARG A 232 -5.99 -4.08 -19.68
C ARG A 232 -4.68 -3.33 -19.51
N LEU A 233 -4.57 -2.49 -18.49
CA LEU A 233 -3.32 -1.78 -18.18
C LEU A 233 -2.21 -2.76 -17.82
N ARG A 234 -2.53 -3.76 -16.99
CA ARG A 234 -1.58 -4.78 -16.59
C ARG A 234 -1.00 -5.54 -17.79
N GLU A 235 -1.85 -6.11 -18.63
CA GLU A 235 -1.38 -6.87 -19.79
C GLU A 235 -0.63 -5.97 -20.79
N ALA A 236 -1.09 -4.72 -21.00
CA ALA A 236 -0.39 -3.77 -21.86
C ALA A 236 1.04 -3.52 -21.39
N VAL A 237 1.25 -3.34 -20.07
CA VAL A 237 2.58 -3.17 -19.47
C VAL A 237 3.42 -4.44 -19.55
N LEU A 238 2.87 -5.61 -19.21
CA LEU A 238 3.61 -6.87 -19.26
C LEU A 238 4.07 -7.20 -20.69
N LEU A 239 3.23 -6.93 -21.69
CA LEU A 239 3.56 -7.13 -23.10
C LEU A 239 4.67 -6.19 -23.60
N SER A 240 4.72 -4.95 -23.09
CA SER A 240 5.66 -3.95 -23.59
C SER A 240 6.96 -3.85 -22.79
N THR A 241 6.95 -4.22 -21.51
CA THR A 241 8.10 -4.07 -20.59
C THR A 241 8.70 -5.39 -20.12
N GLY A 242 8.03 -6.52 -20.38
CA GLY A 242 8.43 -7.83 -19.88
C GLY A 242 7.86 -8.14 -18.48
N GLN A 243 8.42 -9.14 -17.82
CA GLN A 243 7.93 -9.56 -16.51
C GLN A 243 8.33 -8.55 -15.42
N VAL A 244 7.32 -8.02 -14.74
CA VAL A 244 7.43 -7.21 -13.52
C VAL A 244 6.53 -7.81 -12.46
N SER A 245 6.86 -7.65 -11.18
CA SER A 245 6.00 -8.11 -10.09
C SER A 245 4.66 -7.38 -10.12
N VAL A 246 3.55 -8.13 -10.17
CA VAL A 246 2.20 -7.58 -10.11
C VAL A 246 1.66 -7.67 -8.69
N GLU A 247 1.10 -6.56 -8.21
CA GLU A 247 0.54 -6.49 -6.86
C GLU A 247 -0.97 -6.24 -6.89
N GLN A 248 -1.72 -6.95 -6.04
CA GLN A 248 -3.15 -6.75 -5.87
C GLN A 248 -3.56 -6.76 -4.40
N LEU A 249 -4.71 -6.15 -4.13
CA LEU A 249 -5.33 -6.13 -2.81
C LEU A 249 -5.95 -7.50 -2.51
N LEU A 250 -5.85 -7.93 -1.26
CA LEU A 250 -6.51 -9.13 -0.78
C LEU A 250 -8.00 -9.16 -1.17
N GLY A 251 -8.42 -10.29 -1.75
CA GLY A 251 -9.83 -10.56 -2.03
C GLY A 251 -10.40 -9.92 -3.31
N VAL A 252 -9.63 -9.06 -3.99
CA VAL A 252 -10.03 -8.39 -5.23
C VAL A 252 -9.49 -9.17 -6.43
N ARG A 253 -10.38 -9.84 -7.16
CA ARG A 253 -10.05 -10.67 -8.33
C ARG A 253 -8.89 -11.66 -8.08
N PRO A 254 -8.91 -12.46 -7.00
CA PRO A 254 -7.81 -13.37 -6.65
C PRO A 254 -7.44 -14.33 -7.78
N GLU A 255 -8.42 -14.76 -8.59
CA GLU A 255 -8.21 -15.60 -9.77
C GLU A 255 -7.24 -14.99 -10.79
N ALA A 256 -7.14 -13.66 -10.85
CA ALA A 256 -6.23 -12.97 -11.75
C ALA A 256 -4.77 -13.06 -11.28
N LEU A 257 -4.52 -13.11 -9.97
CA LEU A 257 -3.17 -13.36 -9.44
C LEU A 257 -2.75 -14.82 -9.66
N ASP A 258 -3.67 -15.77 -9.47
CA ASP A 258 -3.39 -17.20 -9.72
C ASP A 258 -3.01 -17.45 -11.19
N ASP A 259 -3.73 -16.82 -12.13
CA ASP A 259 -3.42 -16.85 -13.57
C ASP A 259 -2.02 -16.27 -13.86
N LEU A 260 -1.70 -15.11 -13.29
CA LEU A 260 -0.39 -14.46 -13.45
C LEU A 260 0.74 -15.34 -12.91
N HIS A 261 0.55 -15.92 -11.72
CA HIS A 261 1.52 -16.84 -11.13
C HIS A 261 1.75 -18.07 -12.01
N THR A 262 0.67 -18.66 -12.56
CA THR A 262 0.76 -19.80 -13.50
C THR A 262 1.53 -19.44 -14.78
N ARG A 263 1.47 -18.18 -15.21
CA ARG A 263 2.26 -17.64 -16.34
C ARG A 263 3.71 -17.29 -15.97
N GLY A 264 4.13 -17.57 -14.74
CA GLY A 264 5.47 -17.25 -14.24
C GLY A 264 5.70 -15.76 -13.96
N VAL A 265 4.62 -14.95 -13.90
CA VAL A 265 4.72 -13.55 -13.51
C VAL A 265 4.79 -13.48 -11.97
N PRO A 266 5.81 -12.82 -11.38
CA PRO A 266 5.88 -12.65 -9.93
C PRO A 266 4.65 -11.88 -9.42
N THR A 267 4.11 -12.31 -8.29
CA THR A 267 2.85 -11.78 -7.76
C THR A 267 2.98 -11.46 -6.28
N ARG A 268 2.32 -10.40 -5.82
CA ARG A 268 2.25 -10.01 -4.41
C ARG A 268 0.83 -9.65 -3.98
N VAL A 269 0.43 -10.09 -2.80
CA VAL A 269 -0.85 -9.73 -2.18
C VAL A 269 -0.63 -8.70 -1.07
N TYR A 270 -1.34 -7.58 -1.13
CA TYR A 270 -1.42 -6.63 -0.02
C TYR A 270 -2.39 -7.14 1.05
N LEU A 271 -1.88 -7.28 2.28
CA LEU A 271 -2.55 -7.91 3.41
C LEU A 271 -2.74 -6.90 4.56
N PRO A 272 -3.85 -6.15 4.55
CA PRO A 272 -4.19 -5.22 5.63
C PRO A 272 -4.74 -5.99 6.83
N TYR A 273 -4.34 -5.62 8.04
CA TYR A 273 -4.87 -6.19 9.27
C TYR A 273 -4.94 -5.14 10.38
N GLY A 274 -5.67 -5.44 11.45
CA GLY A 274 -5.69 -4.62 12.65
C GLY A 274 -7.08 -4.37 13.21
N PRO A 275 -7.16 -3.67 14.35
CA PRO A 275 -8.43 -3.37 15.02
C PRO A 275 -9.36 -2.47 14.18
N ASP A 276 -8.80 -1.66 13.28
CA ASP A 276 -9.51 -0.69 12.44
C ASP A 276 -9.98 -1.27 11.09
N TRP A 277 -10.11 -2.60 11.02
CA TRP A 277 -10.56 -3.34 9.83
C TRP A 277 -11.86 -2.83 9.22
N PHE A 278 -12.79 -2.31 10.03
CA PHE A 278 -14.09 -1.83 9.58
C PHE A 278 -13.94 -0.59 8.69
N ARG A 279 -13.08 0.33 9.10
CA ARG A 279 -12.77 1.55 8.34
C ARG A 279 -12.06 1.22 7.03
N TYR A 280 -11.07 0.31 7.08
CA TYR A 280 -10.42 -0.20 5.87
C TYR A 280 -11.44 -0.76 4.88
N TRP A 281 -12.32 -1.65 5.35
CA TRP A 281 -13.33 -2.30 4.53
C TRP A 281 -14.30 -1.30 3.88
N LEU A 282 -14.79 -0.30 4.63
CA LEU A 282 -15.64 0.74 4.06
C LEU A 282 -14.90 1.58 3.01
N ARG A 283 -13.63 1.93 3.24
CA ARG A 283 -12.80 2.62 2.25
C ARG A 283 -12.65 1.79 0.98
N ARG A 284 -12.47 0.46 1.08
CA ARG A 284 -12.45 -0.44 -0.09
C ARG A 284 -13.75 -0.42 -0.87
N ILE A 285 -14.91 -0.48 -0.21
CA ILE A 285 -16.22 -0.40 -0.87
C ILE A 285 -16.40 0.95 -1.59
N ALA A 286 -15.95 2.04 -0.97
CA ALA A 286 -16.03 3.36 -1.58
C ALA A 286 -15.17 3.47 -2.85
N GLU A 287 -13.97 2.90 -2.84
CA GLU A 287 -13.04 2.92 -3.96
C GLU A 287 -13.47 1.98 -5.10
N SER A 288 -14.07 0.82 -4.79
CA SER A 288 -14.52 -0.14 -5.82
C SER A 288 -15.71 0.33 -6.66
N ARG A 289 -16.43 1.37 -6.21
CA ARG A 289 -17.60 1.94 -6.91
C ARG A 289 -17.25 3.05 -7.90
N GLY A 290 -15.96 3.39 -8.04
CA GLY A 290 -15.48 4.44 -8.95
C GLY A 290 -14.34 4.01 -9.86
N ALA A 291 -14.04 2.71 -9.93
CA ALA A 291 -13.06 2.10 -10.82
C ALA A 291 -13.74 1.52 -12.06
#